data_AF-A0A7C7GTB5-F1
#
_entry.id   AF-A0A7C7GTB5-F1
#
_cell.length_a   1.000
_cell.length_b   1.000
_cell.length_c   1.000
_cell.angle_alpha   90.00
_cell.angle_beta   90.00
_cell.angle_gamma   90.00
#
_symmetry.space_group_name_H-M   'P 1'
#
loop_
_entity.id
_entity.type
_entity.pdbx_description
1 polymer ?
#
loop_
_entity_poly.entity_id
_entity_poly.type
_entity_poly.pdbx_seq_one_letter_code
_entity_poly.pdbx_strand_id
1 'polypeptide(L)'
;MELKELEIIDTTQKLFDSFNGFMLSSDTKVFGKLLARTLLLNQVKDLPGDIVECGVFKGTGLLTFLKLKRFLCPNTGKKVVGFDFFNSDKLVESLTGQDAVAMKTLFDKRDYKHSDNHQEAFNALISSCGFEAHEYELIVGDVCQTAPQYVSERPGARISLLYLDMDVQEPTYAALDALWPRVVKGGIVVFDEYAFHKWSEANAVDCFFHDKDVEIRALNYICPSAYVVKK
;
A
#
# COMPACT_ATOMS: atom_id res chain seq x y z
N MET A 1 45.23 -9.63 20.43
CA MET A 1 44.60 -8.75 19.42
C MET A 1 43.49 -8.00 20.13
N GLU A 2 43.75 -6.75 20.53
CA GLU A 2 42.72 -5.91 21.16
C GLU A 2 41.72 -5.51 20.06
N LEU A 3 40.47 -5.98 20.17
CA LEU A 3 39.34 -5.48 19.37
C LEU A 3 39.11 -4.02 19.78
N LYS A 4 39.81 -3.08 19.14
CA LYS A 4 39.78 -1.67 19.55
C LYS A 4 38.53 -0.93 19.09
N GLU A 5 37.92 -1.34 17.99
CA GLU A 5 36.69 -0.73 17.50
C GLU A 5 35.86 -1.82 16.84
N LEU A 6 34.79 -2.23 17.50
CA LEU A 6 33.69 -2.87 16.79
C LEU A 6 33.05 -1.76 15.94
N GLU A 7 32.88 -1.97 14.63
CA GLU A 7 31.97 -1.15 13.85
C GLU A 7 30.56 -1.36 14.42
N ILE A 8 30.15 -0.49 15.35
CA ILE A 8 28.80 -0.48 15.87
C ILE A 8 27.96 0.28 14.87
N ILE A 9 27.15 -0.44 14.09
CA ILE A 9 26.10 0.17 13.30
C ILE A 9 25.13 0.84 14.28
N ASP A 10 25.07 2.17 14.27
CA ASP A 10 24.27 2.96 15.20
C ASP A 10 22.78 2.83 14.89
N THR A 11 22.14 1.85 15.52
CA THR A 11 20.68 1.73 15.59
C THR A 11 20.23 2.27 16.93
N THR A 12 19.35 3.28 16.93
CA THR A 12 18.85 3.83 18.20
C THR A 12 18.25 2.74 19.09
N GLN A 13 18.54 2.78 20.39
CA GLN A 13 18.00 1.80 21.35
C GLN A 13 16.47 1.71 21.27
N LYS A 14 15.78 2.84 21.07
CA LYS A 14 14.32 2.89 20.89
C LYS A 14 13.83 2.05 19.71
N LEU A 15 14.55 2.06 18.58
CA LEU A 15 14.19 1.25 17.41
C LEU A 15 14.43 -0.24 17.71
N PHE A 16 15.54 -0.56 18.38
CA PHE A 16 15.83 -1.93 18.80
C PHE A 16 14.79 -2.48 19.80
N ASP A 17 14.37 -1.66 20.77
CA ASP A 17 13.31 -2.01 21.72
C ASP A 17 11.97 -2.22 21.01
N SER A 18 11.66 -1.38 20.01
CA SER A 18 10.46 -1.53 19.18
C SER A 18 10.49 -2.83 18.39
N PHE A 19 11.65 -3.20 17.84
CA PHE A 19 11.84 -4.47 17.14
C PHE A 19 11.68 -5.67 18.08
N ASN A 20 12.32 -5.64 19.25
CA ASN A 20 12.18 -6.70 20.26
C ASN A 20 10.73 -6.84 20.72
N GLY A 21 10.05 -5.72 20.99
CA GLY A 21 8.64 -5.72 21.37
C GLY A 21 7.75 -6.32 20.28
N PHE A 22 8.00 -5.99 19.01
CA PHE A 22 7.29 -6.60 17.89
C PHE A 22 7.54 -8.12 17.80
N MET A 23 8.81 -8.53 17.77
CA MET A 23 9.19 -9.94 17.54
C MET A 23 8.87 -10.88 18.72
N LEU A 24 8.89 -10.37 19.96
CA LEU A 24 8.57 -11.15 21.16
C LEU A 24 7.08 -11.13 21.50
N SER A 25 6.28 -10.35 20.78
CA SER A 25 4.83 -10.34 20.96
C SER A 25 4.17 -11.60 20.39
N SER A 26 2.91 -11.83 20.76
CA SER A 26 2.07 -12.87 20.14
C SER A 26 1.48 -12.44 18.79
N ASP A 27 1.85 -11.26 18.27
CA ASP A 27 1.32 -10.79 17.00
C ASP A 27 1.82 -11.67 15.83
N THR A 28 0.86 -12.13 15.04
CA THR A 28 1.11 -12.78 13.75
C THR A 28 0.47 -12.01 12.60
N LYS A 29 -0.34 -10.98 12.90
CA LYS A 29 -1.13 -10.26 11.89
C LYS A 29 -0.28 -9.18 11.20
N VAL A 30 0.40 -8.34 11.98
CA VAL A 30 1.31 -7.32 11.44
C VAL A 30 2.52 -8.00 10.80
N PHE A 31 3.03 -9.07 11.41
CA PHE A 31 4.07 -9.90 10.79
C PHE A 31 3.61 -10.51 9.45
N GLY A 32 2.39 -11.06 9.41
CA GLY A 32 1.78 -11.56 8.18
C GLY A 32 1.69 -10.50 7.08
N LYS A 33 1.26 -9.28 7.42
CA LYS A 33 1.25 -8.14 6.47
C LYS A 33 2.63 -7.81 5.92
N LEU A 34 3.67 -7.79 6.76
CA LEU A 34 5.06 -7.57 6.32
C LEU A 34 5.56 -8.69 5.39
N LEU A 35 5.30 -9.94 5.78
CA LEU A 35 5.70 -11.12 5.01
C LEU A 35 4.99 -11.16 3.64
N ALA A 36 3.69 -10.89 3.60
CA ALA A 36 2.91 -10.81 2.37
C ALA A 36 3.50 -9.80 1.38
N ARG A 37 3.69 -8.55 1.82
CA ARG A 37 4.30 -7.48 1.00
C ARG A 37 5.68 -7.87 0.46
N THR A 38 6.49 -8.54 1.29
CA THR A 38 7.81 -9.04 0.90
C THR A 38 7.74 -10.08 -0.20
N LEU A 39 6.89 -11.10 -0.03
CA LEU A 39 6.76 -12.19 -1.00
C LEU A 39 6.11 -11.73 -2.31
N LEU A 40 5.11 -10.84 -2.24
CA LEU A 40 4.46 -10.26 -3.40
C LEU A 40 5.43 -9.40 -4.22
N LEU A 41 6.18 -8.52 -3.57
CA LEU A 41 7.19 -7.71 -4.27
C LEU A 41 8.30 -8.58 -4.86
N ASN A 42 8.77 -9.62 -4.15
CA ASN A 42 9.79 -10.52 -4.67
C ASN A 42 9.32 -11.27 -5.94
N GLN A 43 8.02 -11.54 -6.10
CA GLN A 43 7.48 -12.18 -7.32
C GLN A 43 7.51 -11.26 -8.54
N VAL A 44 7.42 -9.94 -8.35
CA VAL A 44 7.34 -8.97 -9.45
C VAL A 44 8.60 -8.13 -9.62
N LYS A 45 9.67 -8.42 -8.86
CA LYS A 45 10.89 -7.61 -8.82
C LYS A 45 11.56 -7.44 -10.19
N ASP A 46 11.46 -8.47 -11.03
CA ASP A 46 12.07 -8.52 -12.36
C ASP A 46 11.17 -7.94 -13.46
N LEU A 47 9.92 -7.56 -13.12
CA LEU A 47 8.99 -6.92 -14.06
C LEU A 47 9.22 -5.40 -14.11
N PRO A 48 9.02 -4.73 -15.25
CA PRO A 48 9.02 -3.27 -15.29
C PRO A 48 7.77 -2.67 -14.62
N GLY A 49 7.85 -1.39 -14.24
CA GLY A 49 6.72 -0.64 -13.67
C GLY A 49 6.78 -0.45 -12.17
N ASP A 50 6.08 0.56 -11.70
CA ASP A 50 6.08 1.03 -10.31
C ASP A 50 5.37 0.07 -9.36
N ILE A 51 5.54 0.33 -8.07
CA ILE A 51 4.77 -0.26 -6.97
C ILE A 51 3.73 0.79 -6.58
N VAL A 52 2.45 0.47 -6.64
CA VAL A 52 1.36 1.42 -6.37
C VAL A 52 0.54 0.91 -5.19
N GLU A 53 0.31 1.76 -4.19
CA GLU A 53 -0.60 1.51 -3.07
C GLU A 53 -1.74 2.53 -3.12
N CYS A 54 -2.99 2.06 -3.08
CA CYS A 54 -4.17 2.90 -2.93
C CYS A 54 -4.75 2.67 -1.54
N GLY A 55 -4.76 3.71 -0.70
CA GLY A 55 -4.98 3.61 0.75
C GLY A 55 -3.67 3.55 1.52
N VAL A 56 -3.05 4.71 1.75
CA VAL A 56 -1.76 4.84 2.44
C VAL A 56 -1.94 4.96 3.96
N PHE A 57 -3.03 5.60 4.40
CA PHE A 57 -3.37 5.82 5.80
C PHE A 57 -2.19 6.44 6.58
N LYS A 58 -1.63 5.71 7.56
CA LYS A 58 -0.48 6.13 8.38
C LYS A 58 0.87 6.01 7.66
N GLY A 59 0.92 5.40 6.47
CA GLY A 59 2.13 5.31 5.66
C GLY A 59 3.04 4.11 5.89
N THR A 60 2.64 3.14 6.72
CA THR A 60 3.48 1.97 7.03
C THR A 60 3.62 1.02 5.84
N GLY A 61 2.58 0.87 5.02
CA GLY A 61 2.60 0.07 3.79
C GLY A 61 3.59 0.64 2.76
N LEU A 62 3.38 1.90 2.38
CA LEU A 62 4.30 2.67 1.53
C LEU A 62 5.76 2.61 1.99
N LEU A 63 6.05 2.91 3.27
CA LEU A 63 7.42 2.83 3.80
C LEU A 63 7.99 1.41 3.77
N THR A 64 7.15 0.38 3.93
CA THR A 64 7.57 -1.02 3.79
C THR A 64 8.00 -1.30 2.36
N PHE A 65 7.20 -0.90 1.36
CA PHE A 65 7.57 -1.08 -0.04
C PHE A 65 8.83 -0.30 -0.42
N LEU A 66 9.01 0.93 0.09
CA LEU A 66 10.23 1.71 -0.14
C LEU A 66 11.48 0.99 0.38
N LYS A 67 11.42 0.48 1.61
CA LYS A 67 12.51 -0.29 2.21
C LYS A 67 12.79 -1.56 1.43
N LEU A 68 11.76 -2.35 1.12
CA LEU A 68 11.91 -3.61 0.39
C LEU A 68 12.44 -3.39 -1.04
N LYS A 69 12.00 -2.34 -1.74
CA LYS A 69 12.49 -1.97 -3.07
C LYS A 69 14.01 -1.81 -3.07
N ARG A 70 14.60 -1.19 -2.05
CA ARG A 70 16.07 -1.02 -1.97
C ARG A 70 16.83 -2.34 -1.89
N PHE A 71 16.22 -3.39 -1.35
CA PHE A 71 16.84 -4.72 -1.29
C PHE A 71 16.52 -5.59 -2.50
N LEU A 72 15.27 -5.55 -2.98
CA LEU A 72 14.78 -6.46 -4.02
C LEU A 72 14.92 -5.88 -5.43
N CYS A 73 14.94 -4.56 -5.57
CA CYS A 73 14.97 -3.82 -6.85
C CYS A 73 15.96 -2.63 -6.84
N PRO A 74 17.21 -2.78 -6.30
CA PRO A 74 18.11 -1.64 -6.03
C PRO A 74 18.47 -0.81 -7.25
N ASN A 75 18.60 -1.44 -8.42
CA ASN A 75 19.09 -0.81 -9.65
C ASN A 75 17.96 -0.49 -10.63
N THR A 76 16.76 -0.22 -10.11
CA THR A 76 15.57 0.04 -10.93
C THR A 76 15.08 1.47 -10.76
N GLY A 77 14.50 2.03 -11.82
CA GLY A 77 13.79 3.32 -11.77
C GLY A 77 12.38 3.24 -11.19
N LYS A 78 11.99 2.12 -10.57
CA LYS A 78 10.65 1.93 -9.98
C LYS A 78 10.40 2.97 -8.91
N LYS A 79 9.23 3.60 -8.91
CA LYS A 79 8.73 4.38 -7.79
C LYS A 79 7.82 3.54 -6.90
N VAL A 80 7.68 3.99 -5.65
CA VAL A 80 6.54 3.62 -4.79
C VAL A 80 5.56 4.78 -4.81
N VAL A 81 4.38 4.58 -5.39
CA VAL A 81 3.34 5.61 -5.56
C VAL A 81 2.21 5.32 -4.59
N GLY A 82 1.83 6.30 -3.77
CA GLY A 82 0.75 6.19 -2.80
C GLY A 82 -0.41 7.11 -3.12
N PHE A 83 -1.63 6.58 -3.22
CA PHE A 83 -2.86 7.35 -3.36
C PHE A 83 -3.61 7.39 -2.03
N ASP A 84 -3.92 8.58 -1.52
CA ASP A 84 -4.73 8.74 -0.31
C ASP A 84 -5.30 10.17 -0.21
N PHE A 85 -6.36 10.36 0.56
CA PHE A 85 -6.82 11.69 0.94
C PHE A 85 -5.83 12.42 1.86
N PHE A 86 -5.08 11.68 2.69
CA PHE A 86 -4.31 12.19 3.83
C PHE A 86 -5.14 13.12 4.74
N ASN A 87 -6.46 12.93 4.73
CA ASN A 87 -7.43 13.72 5.47
C ASN A 87 -8.64 12.83 5.80
N SER A 88 -8.78 12.49 7.07
CA SER A 88 -9.83 11.56 7.53
C SER A 88 -11.23 12.10 7.30
N ASP A 89 -11.44 13.40 7.50
CA ASP A 89 -12.78 14.00 7.39
C ASP A 89 -13.24 13.98 5.92
N LYS A 90 -12.37 14.43 5.00
CA LYS A 90 -12.66 14.41 3.56
C LYS A 90 -12.91 12.99 3.04
N LEU A 91 -12.16 12.01 3.52
CA LEU A 91 -12.36 10.60 3.17
C LEU A 91 -13.74 10.09 3.64
N VAL A 92 -14.15 10.41 4.87
CA VAL A 92 -15.46 9.99 5.38
C VAL A 92 -16.59 10.73 4.64
N GLU A 93 -16.41 12.01 4.35
CA GLU A 93 -17.36 12.84 3.61
C GLU A 93 -17.54 12.42 2.15
N SER A 94 -16.51 11.82 1.52
CA SER A 94 -16.60 11.34 0.14
C SER A 94 -17.38 10.03 0.01
N LEU A 95 -17.60 9.32 1.11
CA LEU A 95 -18.29 8.03 1.12
C LEU A 95 -19.78 8.20 1.44
N THR A 96 -20.57 7.21 1.05
CA THR A 96 -22.02 7.20 1.35
C THR A 96 -22.47 5.86 1.95
N GLY A 97 -23.69 5.84 2.49
CA GLY A 97 -24.33 4.62 2.97
C GLY A 97 -23.54 3.86 4.04
N GLN A 98 -23.44 2.54 3.88
CA GLN A 98 -22.82 1.65 4.86
C GLN A 98 -21.29 1.81 4.91
N ASP A 99 -20.68 2.17 3.80
CA ASP A 99 -19.23 2.40 3.68
C ASP A 99 -18.80 3.62 4.51
N ALA A 100 -19.56 4.72 4.45
CA ALA A 100 -19.30 5.90 5.28
C ALA A 100 -19.38 5.58 6.78
N VAL A 101 -20.38 4.77 7.19
CA VAL A 101 -20.55 4.34 8.59
C VAL A 101 -19.39 3.44 9.03
N ALA A 102 -18.98 2.50 8.18
CA ALA A 102 -17.88 1.59 8.46
C ALA A 102 -16.55 2.36 8.59
N MET A 103 -16.26 3.26 7.65
CA MET A 103 -15.05 4.08 7.64
C MET A 103 -14.96 5.00 8.85
N LYS A 104 -16.07 5.69 9.20
CA LYS A 104 -16.13 6.48 10.44
C LYS A 104 -15.86 5.64 11.69
N THR A 105 -16.51 4.48 11.78
CA THR A 105 -16.31 3.54 12.90
C THR A 105 -14.85 3.07 13.00
N LEU A 106 -14.16 2.88 11.88
CA LEU A 106 -12.74 2.52 11.85
C LEU A 106 -11.88 3.62 12.47
N PHE A 107 -12.04 4.88 12.07
CA PHE A 107 -11.28 6.00 12.64
C PHE A 107 -11.56 6.17 14.13
N ASP A 108 -12.84 6.11 14.54
CA ASP A 108 -13.24 6.23 15.95
C ASP A 108 -12.61 5.13 16.82
N LYS A 109 -12.65 3.87 16.36
CA LYS A 109 -12.06 2.73 17.11
C LYS A 109 -10.54 2.74 17.15
N ARG A 110 -9.89 3.29 16.13
CA ARG A 110 -8.43 3.40 16.08
C ARG A 110 -7.89 4.63 16.80
N ASP A 111 -8.78 5.48 17.31
CA ASP A 111 -8.45 6.77 17.93
C ASP A 111 -7.43 7.53 17.09
N TYR A 112 -7.75 7.65 15.79
CA TYR A 112 -6.82 8.22 14.82
C TYR A 112 -7.54 9.22 13.93
N LYS A 113 -6.85 10.33 13.68
CA LYS A 113 -7.26 11.34 12.72
C LYS A 113 -6.00 11.92 12.06
N HIS A 114 -6.06 12.15 10.76
CA HIS A 114 -4.99 12.87 10.07
C HIS A 114 -4.94 14.33 10.58
N SER A 115 -3.73 14.86 10.77
CA SER A 115 -3.51 16.28 11.01
C SER A 115 -3.73 17.10 9.73
N ASP A 116 -4.03 18.40 9.85
CA ASP A 116 -4.26 19.27 8.69
C ASP A 116 -3.09 19.27 7.68
N ASN A 117 -1.85 19.19 8.17
CA ASN A 117 -0.62 19.15 7.34
C ASN A 117 -0.03 17.72 7.27
N HIS A 118 -0.88 16.69 7.27
CA HIS A 118 -0.40 15.30 7.33
C HIS A 118 0.47 14.95 6.13
N GLN A 119 0.11 15.39 4.92
CA GLN A 119 0.88 15.12 3.71
C GLN A 119 2.31 15.68 3.84
N GLU A 120 2.47 16.94 4.24
CA GLU A 120 3.77 17.59 4.37
C GLU A 120 4.61 16.92 5.47
N ALA A 121 3.98 16.60 6.60
CA ALA A 121 4.64 15.91 7.69
C ALA A 121 5.09 14.49 7.29
N PHE A 122 4.25 13.77 6.54
CA PHE A 122 4.58 12.43 6.06
C PHE A 122 5.66 12.46 4.99
N ASN A 123 5.63 13.44 4.08
CA ASN A 123 6.69 13.66 3.10
C ASN A 123 8.03 13.95 3.81
N ALA A 124 8.03 14.84 4.82
CA ALA A 124 9.22 15.12 5.62
C ALA A 124 9.73 13.88 6.37
N LEU A 125 8.82 13.03 6.89
CA LEU A 125 9.17 11.77 7.52
C LEU A 125 9.88 10.82 6.54
N ILE A 126 9.34 10.65 5.33
CA ILE A 126 9.94 9.80 4.29
C ILE A 126 11.35 10.31 3.95
N SER A 127 11.50 11.62 3.73
CA SER A 127 12.82 12.24 3.48
C SER A 127 13.78 12.03 4.65
N SER A 128 13.31 12.14 5.90
CA SER A 128 14.14 11.89 7.09
C SER A 128 14.60 10.44 7.23
N CYS A 129 13.88 9.49 6.61
CA CYS A 129 14.30 8.10 6.49
C CYS A 129 15.35 7.88 5.37
N GLY A 130 15.76 8.95 4.69
CA GLY A 130 16.77 8.93 3.63
C GLY A 130 16.23 8.52 2.27
N PHE A 131 14.93 8.58 2.03
CA PHE A 131 14.33 8.35 0.71
C PHE A 131 14.22 9.65 -0.09
N GLU A 132 14.55 9.58 -1.37
CA GLU A 132 14.62 10.74 -2.25
C GLU A 132 13.34 10.89 -3.09
N ALA A 133 13.08 12.11 -3.57
CA ALA A 133 11.88 12.43 -4.35
C ALA A 133 11.72 11.65 -5.68
N HIS A 134 12.79 11.00 -6.17
CA HIS A 134 12.71 10.15 -7.35
C HIS A 134 12.31 8.70 -7.02
N GLU A 135 12.27 8.32 -5.73
CA GLU A 135 11.94 6.95 -5.28
C GLU A 135 10.45 6.76 -4.98
N TYR A 136 9.72 7.84 -4.71
CA TYR A 136 8.30 7.79 -4.34
C TYR A 136 7.50 8.98 -4.88
N GLU A 137 6.18 8.85 -4.83
CA GLU A 137 5.24 9.92 -5.18
C GLU A 137 3.97 9.75 -4.33
N LEU A 138 3.46 10.84 -3.77
CA LEU A 138 2.20 10.86 -3.01
C LEU A 138 1.15 11.59 -3.85
N ILE A 139 0.08 10.90 -4.22
CA ILE A 139 -1.04 11.43 -4.97
C ILE A 139 -2.17 11.70 -3.99
N VAL A 140 -2.51 12.97 -3.82
CA VAL A 140 -3.44 13.40 -2.76
C VAL A 140 -4.83 13.65 -3.31
N GLY A 141 -5.81 13.04 -2.66
CA GLY A 141 -7.22 13.26 -2.90
C GLY A 141 -7.99 11.96 -3.14
N ASP A 142 -9.18 12.14 -3.68
CA ASP A 142 -10.09 11.05 -4.02
C ASP A 142 -9.51 10.20 -5.17
N VAL A 143 -9.32 8.90 -4.93
CA VAL A 143 -8.81 7.97 -5.95
C VAL A 143 -9.71 7.93 -7.19
N CYS A 144 -11.02 8.16 -7.02
CA CYS A 144 -11.99 8.19 -8.11
C CYS A 144 -11.68 9.30 -9.12
N GLN A 145 -10.98 10.35 -8.69
CA GLN A 145 -10.58 11.48 -9.53
C GLN A 145 -9.09 11.40 -9.89
N THR A 146 -8.26 11.09 -8.90
CA THR A 146 -6.81 11.16 -9.01
C THR A 146 -6.21 10.00 -9.79
N ALA A 147 -6.77 8.78 -9.75
CA ALA A 147 -6.24 7.66 -10.53
C ALA A 147 -6.44 7.86 -12.05
N PRO A 148 -7.63 8.26 -12.56
CA PRO A 148 -7.79 8.63 -13.97
C PRO A 148 -6.87 9.77 -14.41
N GLN A 149 -6.72 10.80 -13.57
CA GLN A 149 -5.81 11.92 -13.84
C GLN A 149 -4.35 11.47 -13.91
N TYR A 150 -3.90 10.66 -12.94
CA TYR A 150 -2.55 10.11 -12.91
C TYR A 150 -2.21 9.39 -14.23
N VAL A 151 -3.15 8.56 -14.70
CA VAL A 151 -3.01 7.75 -15.91
C VAL A 151 -3.02 8.58 -17.19
N SER A 152 -3.79 9.67 -17.24
CA SER A 152 -3.89 10.55 -18.42
C SER A 152 -2.65 11.42 -18.58
N GLU A 153 -2.10 11.92 -17.48
CA GLU A 153 -0.89 12.75 -17.46
C GLU A 153 0.40 11.92 -17.70
N ARG A 154 0.35 10.61 -17.45
CA ARG A 154 1.52 9.71 -17.52
C ARG A 154 1.27 8.54 -18.48
N PRO A 155 1.29 8.74 -19.80
CA PRO A 155 1.02 7.67 -20.78
C PRO A 155 2.01 6.49 -20.68
N GLY A 156 3.23 6.74 -20.19
CA GLY A 156 4.27 5.74 -19.95
C GLY A 156 4.14 4.98 -18.63
N ALA A 157 3.23 5.35 -17.72
CA ALA A 157 3.10 4.71 -16.41
C ALA A 157 2.82 3.21 -16.58
N ARG A 158 3.58 2.38 -15.86
CA ARG A 158 3.40 0.93 -15.80
C ARG A 158 3.45 0.51 -14.35
N ILE A 159 2.71 -0.54 -14.01
CA ILE A 159 2.57 -1.01 -12.64
C ILE A 159 2.98 -2.48 -12.60
N SER A 160 3.93 -2.82 -11.73
CA SER A 160 4.35 -4.19 -11.47
C SER A 160 3.58 -4.81 -10.30
N LEU A 161 3.27 -3.98 -9.29
CA LEU A 161 2.46 -4.35 -8.12
C LEU A 161 1.46 -3.24 -7.85
N LEU A 162 0.17 -3.57 -7.88
CA LEU A 162 -0.92 -2.69 -7.45
C LEU A 162 -1.50 -3.26 -6.16
N TYR A 163 -1.46 -2.50 -5.07
CA TYR A 163 -1.96 -2.89 -3.76
C TYR A 163 -3.16 -2.01 -3.41
N LEU A 164 -4.34 -2.61 -3.26
CA LEU A 164 -5.58 -1.91 -2.90
C LEU A 164 -5.89 -2.17 -1.43
N ASP A 165 -5.97 -1.09 -0.64
CA ASP A 165 -6.19 -1.07 0.82
C ASP A 165 -7.13 0.11 1.18
N MET A 166 -8.24 0.22 0.44
CA MET A 166 -9.25 1.29 0.62
C MET A 166 -10.52 0.80 1.30
N ASP A 167 -10.60 -0.50 1.58
CA ASP A 167 -11.68 -1.22 2.26
C ASP A 167 -13.05 -1.23 1.54
N VAL A 168 -13.37 -0.23 0.72
CA VAL A 168 -14.72 0.04 0.24
C VAL A 168 -14.87 0.03 -1.28
N GLN A 169 -16.08 -0.25 -1.75
CA GLN A 169 -16.37 -0.65 -3.13
C GLN A 169 -16.04 0.43 -4.18
N GLU A 170 -16.62 1.62 -4.05
CA GLU A 170 -16.50 2.70 -5.05
C GLU A 170 -15.04 3.07 -5.39
N PRO A 171 -14.19 3.44 -4.40
CA PRO A 171 -12.79 3.77 -4.69
C PRO A 171 -11.98 2.57 -5.19
N THR A 172 -12.28 1.35 -4.73
CA THR A 172 -11.64 0.12 -5.24
C THR A 172 -11.94 -0.09 -6.71
N TYR A 173 -13.20 0.04 -7.11
CA TYR A 173 -13.59 -0.12 -8.52
C TYR A 173 -12.95 0.96 -9.39
N ALA A 174 -12.98 2.22 -8.95
CA ALA A 174 -12.39 3.33 -9.71
C ALA A 174 -10.87 3.19 -9.87
N ALA A 175 -10.16 2.74 -8.83
CA ALA A 175 -8.74 2.44 -8.91
C ALA A 175 -8.46 1.28 -9.89
N LEU A 176 -9.26 0.21 -9.85
CA LEU A 176 -9.15 -0.90 -10.81
C LEU A 176 -9.38 -0.43 -12.24
N ASP A 177 -10.44 0.30 -12.50
CA ASP A 177 -10.79 0.79 -13.84
C ASP A 177 -9.66 1.65 -14.46
N ALA A 178 -9.09 2.56 -13.65
CA ALA A 178 -8.00 3.42 -14.11
C ALA A 178 -6.65 2.69 -14.20
N LEU A 179 -6.27 1.90 -13.18
CA LEU A 179 -4.90 1.41 -12.99
C LEU A 179 -4.67 0.00 -13.55
N TRP A 180 -5.67 -0.88 -13.58
CA TRP A 180 -5.54 -2.22 -14.15
C TRP A 180 -4.98 -2.22 -15.59
N PRO A 181 -5.40 -1.32 -16.51
CA PRO A 181 -4.83 -1.25 -17.85
C PRO A 181 -3.31 -0.97 -17.86
N ARG A 182 -2.77 -0.35 -16.80
CA ARG A 182 -1.34 -0.03 -16.65
C ARG A 182 -0.55 -1.13 -15.95
N VAL A 183 -1.20 -2.10 -15.31
CA VAL A 183 -0.53 -3.29 -14.77
C VAL A 183 0.10 -4.09 -15.91
N VAL A 184 1.37 -4.45 -15.79
CA VAL A 184 2.10 -5.22 -16.80
C VAL A 184 1.68 -6.70 -16.78
N LYS A 185 1.94 -7.44 -17.85
CA LYS A 185 1.79 -8.90 -17.84
C LYS A 185 2.72 -9.52 -16.80
N GLY A 186 2.22 -10.49 -16.06
CA GLY A 186 2.86 -11.05 -14.86
C GLY A 186 2.75 -10.15 -13.62
N GLY A 187 2.30 -8.90 -13.76
CA GLY A 187 2.09 -7.99 -12.64
C GLY A 187 0.96 -8.46 -11.73
N ILE A 188 1.03 -8.05 -10.47
CA ILE A 188 0.12 -8.51 -9.44
C ILE A 188 -0.78 -7.36 -8.98
N VAL A 189 -2.07 -7.65 -8.81
CA VAL A 189 -3.02 -6.80 -8.08
C VAL A 189 -3.41 -7.50 -6.78
N VAL A 190 -3.34 -6.78 -5.67
CA VAL A 190 -3.57 -7.27 -4.32
C VAL A 190 -4.77 -6.55 -3.71
N PHE A 191 -5.58 -7.27 -2.96
CA PHE A 191 -6.78 -6.80 -2.28
C PHE A 191 -6.63 -7.06 -0.78
N ASP A 192 -6.59 -6.01 0.05
CA ASP A 192 -6.31 -6.14 1.48
C ASP A 192 -7.47 -6.86 2.20
N GLU A 193 -8.71 -6.56 1.83
CA GLU A 193 -9.94 -6.90 2.56
C GLU A 193 -11.00 -7.68 1.72
N TYR A 194 -10.64 -8.22 0.55
CA TYR A 194 -11.54 -8.99 -0.34
C TYR A 194 -12.38 -10.06 0.37
N ALA A 195 -11.81 -10.77 1.35
CA ALA A 195 -12.54 -11.80 2.10
C ALA A 195 -13.02 -11.34 3.50
N PHE A 196 -13.10 -10.04 3.75
CA PHE A 196 -13.55 -9.49 5.04
C PHE A 196 -15.00 -9.02 5.01
N HIS A 197 -15.85 -9.70 5.80
CA HIS A 197 -17.31 -9.55 5.74
C HIS A 197 -17.86 -8.15 6.07
N LYS A 198 -17.05 -7.26 6.65
CA LYS A 198 -17.48 -5.91 7.04
C LYS A 198 -17.12 -4.85 6.01
N TRP A 199 -16.42 -5.26 4.96
CA TRP A 199 -15.89 -4.40 3.92
C TRP A 199 -16.50 -4.76 2.58
N SER A 200 -16.61 -3.76 1.71
CA SER A 200 -17.29 -3.88 0.43
C SER A 200 -16.31 -4.02 -0.75
N GLU A 201 -15.00 -4.06 -0.49
CA GLU A 201 -13.94 -4.29 -1.48
C GLU A 201 -14.24 -5.45 -2.44
N ALA A 202 -14.71 -6.58 -1.90
CA ALA A 202 -15.04 -7.79 -2.68
C ALA A 202 -16.01 -7.51 -3.84
N ASN A 203 -17.04 -6.69 -3.60
CA ASN A 203 -18.05 -6.37 -4.59
C ASN A 203 -17.45 -5.63 -5.79
N ALA A 204 -16.47 -4.75 -5.56
CA ALA A 204 -15.77 -4.03 -6.61
C ALA A 204 -14.92 -4.98 -7.46
N VAL A 205 -14.18 -5.86 -6.80
CA VAL A 205 -13.30 -6.82 -7.45
C VAL A 205 -14.11 -7.79 -8.31
N ASP A 206 -15.17 -8.40 -7.75
CA ASP A 206 -16.03 -9.33 -8.49
C ASP A 206 -16.72 -8.65 -9.66
N CYS A 207 -17.23 -7.43 -9.47
CA CYS A 207 -17.85 -6.65 -10.54
C CYS A 207 -16.84 -6.34 -11.65
N PHE A 208 -15.63 -5.90 -11.31
CA PHE A 208 -14.61 -5.53 -12.30
C PHE A 208 -14.09 -6.73 -13.09
N PHE A 209 -13.88 -7.88 -12.44
CA PHE A 209 -13.30 -9.06 -13.08
C PHE A 209 -14.31 -10.06 -13.67
N HIS A 210 -15.62 -9.81 -13.57
CA HIS A 210 -16.67 -10.74 -14.02
C HIS A 210 -16.53 -11.22 -15.48
N ASP A 211 -15.95 -10.40 -16.35
CA ASP A 211 -15.78 -10.63 -17.78
C ASP A 211 -14.31 -10.87 -18.19
N LYS A 212 -13.40 -11.05 -17.23
CA LYS A 212 -11.95 -11.17 -17.46
C LYS A 212 -11.48 -12.58 -17.16
N ASP A 213 -10.61 -13.11 -18.02
CA ASP A 213 -9.94 -14.40 -17.78
C ASP A 213 -8.81 -14.25 -16.74
N VAL A 214 -9.19 -14.08 -15.49
CA VAL A 214 -8.29 -14.04 -14.33
C VAL A 214 -8.76 -14.98 -13.24
N GLU A 215 -7.83 -15.38 -12.39
CA GLU A 215 -8.12 -16.18 -11.21
C GLU A 215 -7.81 -15.33 -9.97
N ILE A 216 -8.82 -15.12 -9.12
CA ILE A 216 -8.66 -14.49 -7.81
C ILE A 216 -8.18 -15.57 -6.84
N ARG A 217 -6.97 -15.40 -6.31
CA ARG A 217 -6.30 -16.37 -5.44
C ARG A 217 -6.21 -15.84 -4.03
N ALA A 218 -6.47 -16.69 -3.05
CA ALA A 218 -6.25 -16.37 -1.64
C ALA A 218 -4.74 -16.29 -1.32
N LEU A 219 -4.39 -15.45 -0.35
CA LEU A 219 -3.10 -15.51 0.33
C LEU A 219 -3.19 -16.39 1.59
N ASN A 220 -2.03 -16.80 2.11
CA ASN A 220 -1.92 -17.55 3.37
C ASN A 220 -1.99 -16.64 4.61
N TYR A 221 -2.60 -15.46 4.48
CA TYR A 221 -2.66 -14.44 5.52
C TYR A 221 -4.10 -13.98 5.69
N ILE A 222 -4.42 -13.47 6.89
CA ILE A 222 -5.72 -12.84 7.14
C ILE A 222 -5.88 -11.61 6.23
N CYS A 223 -4.78 -10.89 6.01
CA CYS A 223 -4.77 -9.60 5.33
C CYS A 223 -3.31 -9.31 4.86
N PRO A 224 -3.04 -9.01 3.57
CA PRO A 224 -4.01 -8.98 2.48
C PRO A 224 -4.60 -10.36 2.22
N SER A 225 -5.85 -10.39 1.73
CA SER A 225 -6.63 -11.62 1.67
C SER A 225 -6.62 -12.28 0.29
N ALA A 226 -6.57 -11.50 -0.79
CA ALA A 226 -6.59 -12.02 -2.15
C ALA A 226 -5.66 -11.26 -3.12
N TYR A 227 -5.34 -11.89 -4.24
CA TYR A 227 -4.59 -11.28 -5.34
C TYR A 227 -4.96 -11.90 -6.69
N VAL A 228 -4.64 -11.17 -7.76
CA VAL A 228 -4.72 -11.60 -9.15
C VAL A 228 -3.36 -11.40 -9.81
N VAL A 229 -2.95 -12.36 -10.66
CA VAL A 229 -1.81 -12.20 -11.58
C VAL A 229 -2.33 -11.89 -12.97
N LYS A 230 -1.89 -10.79 -13.56
CA LYS A 230 -2.30 -10.41 -14.92
C LYS A 230 -1.62 -11.29 -15.97
N LYS A 231 -2.41 -11.92 -16.84
CA LYS A 231 -1.92 -12.78 -17.94
C LYS A 231 -1.42 -11.97 -19.16
#